data_AF-A0A060BX33-F1
#
_entry.id   AF-A0A060BX33-F1
#
_cell.length_a   1.000
_cell.length_b   1.000
_cell.length_c   1.000
_cell.angle_alpha   90.00
_cell.angle_beta   90.00
_cell.angle_gamma   90.00
#
_symmetry.space_group_name_H-M   'P 1'
#
loop_
_entity.id
_entity.type
_entity.pdbx_description
1 polymer ?
#
loop_
_entity_poly.entity_id
_entity_poly.type
_entity_poly.pdbx_seq_one_letter_code
_entity_poly.pdbx_strand_id
1 'polypeptide(L)'
;MTAPIRPDAVAVNPFLPLDVYIPDGEPHVFGDRVYLFGSHDDENGDTYCPLDYEFYSAPVDDLSNWTSRGINYRAAQDPQYALGRTYLYAPDVVQGRDGRFYLYYGMAGEKGRKGYWGPLSVAVSDEPDGRYEYLGVVRNADGTPFSEYVLFD
;
A
#
# COMPACT_ATOMS: atom_id res chain seq x y z
N MET A 1 -3.68 6.09 -28.45
CA MET A 1 -4.54 7.29 -28.57
C MET A 1 -4.88 7.71 -27.15
N THR A 2 -4.31 8.83 -26.68
CA THR A 2 -4.59 9.37 -25.34
C THR A 2 -5.89 10.19 -25.40
N ALA A 3 -6.83 9.89 -24.51
CA ALA A 3 -8.07 10.65 -24.41
C ALA A 3 -7.77 12.12 -24.01
N PRO A 4 -8.57 13.10 -24.49
CA PRO A 4 -8.35 14.51 -24.19
C PRO A 4 -8.69 14.83 -22.72
N ILE A 5 -7.92 15.77 -22.14
CA ILE A 5 -8.14 16.35 -20.80
C ILE A 5 -9.55 16.93 -20.73
N ARG A 6 -10.32 16.60 -19.66
CA ARG A 6 -11.63 17.19 -19.37
C ARG A 6 -11.49 18.18 -18.21
N PRO A 7 -11.28 19.48 -18.49
CA PRO A 7 -11.11 20.51 -17.46
C PRO A 7 -12.33 20.73 -16.54
N ASP A 8 -13.46 20.06 -16.82
CA ASP A 8 -14.69 20.13 -16.03
C ASP A 8 -15.04 18.80 -15.33
N ALA A 9 -14.12 17.84 -15.28
CA ALA A 9 -14.35 16.59 -14.56
C ALA A 9 -14.34 16.86 -13.04
N VAL A 10 -15.53 16.87 -12.45
CA VAL A 10 -15.70 16.94 -10.99
C VAL A 10 -15.22 15.62 -10.40
N ALA A 11 -14.30 15.66 -9.44
CA ALA A 11 -13.98 14.50 -8.64
C ALA A 11 -15.24 14.03 -7.90
N VAL A 12 -15.64 12.79 -8.12
CA VAL A 12 -16.83 12.17 -7.52
C VAL A 12 -16.40 11.01 -6.63
N ASN A 13 -17.25 10.64 -5.67
CA ASN A 13 -17.02 9.45 -4.84
C ASN A 13 -17.86 8.27 -5.36
N PRO A 14 -17.30 7.05 -5.43
CA PRO A 14 -15.87 6.74 -5.22
C PRO A 14 -15.00 7.37 -6.31
N PHE A 15 -13.79 7.79 -5.93
CA PHE A 15 -12.87 8.54 -6.80
C PHE A 15 -11.93 7.65 -7.61
N LEU A 16 -11.91 6.35 -7.32
CA LEU A 16 -11.33 5.31 -8.16
C LEU A 16 -12.41 4.64 -9.02
N PRO A 17 -12.03 3.89 -10.08
CA PRO A 17 -12.96 3.04 -10.82
C PRO A 17 -13.80 2.13 -9.90
N LEU A 18 -15.04 1.83 -10.29
CA LEU A 18 -15.99 1.08 -9.45
C LEU A 18 -15.60 -0.38 -9.19
N ASP A 19 -14.66 -0.90 -9.98
CA ASP A 19 -14.07 -2.22 -9.91
C ASP A 19 -12.71 -2.23 -9.17
N VAL A 20 -12.35 -1.14 -8.50
CA VAL A 20 -11.12 -0.99 -7.73
C VAL A 20 -11.45 -0.82 -6.24
N TYR A 21 -10.87 -1.70 -5.40
CA TYR A 21 -11.17 -1.77 -3.97
C TYR A 21 -9.90 -1.56 -3.15
N ILE A 22 -9.64 -0.31 -2.77
CA ILE A 22 -8.48 0.10 -1.97
C ILE A 22 -8.94 0.62 -0.60
N PRO A 23 -9.16 -0.26 0.39
CA PRO A 23 -9.42 0.17 1.76
C PRO A 23 -8.13 0.66 2.44
N ASP A 24 -8.27 1.19 3.66
CA ASP A 24 -7.16 1.63 4.51
C ASP A 24 -6.29 2.70 3.86
N GLY A 25 -6.94 3.56 3.07
CA GLY A 25 -6.27 4.56 2.26
C GLY A 25 -5.55 5.61 3.10
N GLU A 26 -4.22 5.65 2.96
CA GLU A 26 -3.32 6.65 3.53
C GLU A 26 -2.81 7.58 2.40
N PRO A 27 -3.38 8.80 2.29
CA PRO A 27 -3.05 9.72 1.21
C PRO A 27 -1.81 10.55 1.53
N HIS A 28 -0.87 10.63 0.58
CA HIS A 28 0.30 11.51 0.68
C HIS A 28 0.47 12.38 -0.55
N VAL A 29 1.03 13.58 -0.36
CA VAL A 29 1.48 14.42 -1.47
C VAL A 29 3.00 14.27 -1.61
N PHE A 30 3.43 13.69 -2.73
CA PHE A 30 4.85 13.63 -3.10
C PHE A 30 5.04 14.33 -4.45
N GLY A 31 5.79 15.44 -4.45
CA GLY A 31 5.95 16.27 -5.64
C GLY A 31 4.64 16.94 -6.06
N ASP A 32 4.22 16.70 -7.30
CA ASP A 32 3.03 17.27 -7.93
C ASP A 32 1.84 16.29 -7.98
N ARG A 33 1.89 15.19 -7.19
CA ARG A 33 0.84 14.16 -7.17
C ARG A 33 0.39 13.83 -5.76
N VAL A 34 -0.92 13.55 -5.62
CA VAL A 34 -1.50 12.85 -4.48
C VAL A 34 -1.42 11.36 -4.77
N TYR A 35 -0.91 10.58 -3.82
CA TYR A 35 -0.84 9.13 -3.84
C TYR A 35 -1.82 8.57 -2.83
N LEU A 36 -2.44 7.44 -3.16
CA LEU A 36 -3.23 6.62 -2.25
C LEU A 36 -2.49 5.30 -2.04
N PHE A 37 -2.04 5.09 -0.81
CA PHE A 37 -1.50 3.80 -0.37
C PHE A 37 -2.58 3.12 0.45
N GLY A 38 -3.00 1.94 0.07
CA GLY A 38 -4.01 1.21 0.81
C GLY A 38 -3.88 -0.29 0.59
N SER A 39 -4.66 -1.05 1.34
CA SER A 39 -4.81 -2.48 1.10
C SER A 39 -5.50 -2.74 -0.24
N HIS A 40 -5.52 -3.99 -0.68
CA HIS A 40 -6.11 -4.34 -1.98
C HIS A 40 -7.08 -5.50 -1.84
N ASP A 41 -8.37 -5.19 -1.89
CA ASP A 41 -9.46 -6.13 -1.80
C ASP A 41 -9.83 -6.70 -3.17
N ASP A 42 -10.30 -7.96 -3.18
CA ASP A 42 -10.86 -8.60 -4.37
C ASP A 42 -12.38 -8.43 -4.41
N GLU A 43 -12.94 -8.37 -5.62
CA GLU A 43 -14.39 -8.26 -5.81
C GLU A 43 -15.09 -9.49 -5.21
N ASN A 44 -16.09 -9.27 -4.35
CA ASN A 44 -16.78 -10.35 -3.64
C ASN A 44 -15.84 -11.24 -2.80
N GLY A 45 -14.73 -10.69 -2.30
CA GLY A 45 -13.76 -11.42 -1.48
C GLY A 45 -14.36 -12.11 -0.25
N ASP A 46 -13.82 -13.28 0.11
CA ASP A 46 -14.21 -14.08 1.28
C ASP A 46 -13.23 -13.97 2.47
N THR A 47 -12.22 -13.13 2.30
CA THR A 47 -11.16 -12.77 3.23
C THR A 47 -10.76 -11.31 2.99
N TYR A 48 -9.98 -10.74 3.91
CA TYR A 48 -9.53 -9.36 3.81
C TYR A 48 -8.20 -9.26 3.05
N CYS A 49 -8.12 -8.26 2.16
CA CYS A 49 -6.92 -7.80 1.47
C CYS A 49 -6.11 -8.90 0.76
N PRO A 50 -6.74 -9.78 -0.03
CA PRO A 50 -6.07 -10.92 -0.63
C PRO A 50 -5.10 -10.57 -1.78
N LEU A 51 -5.20 -9.36 -2.35
CA LEU A 51 -4.42 -8.95 -3.51
C LEU A 51 -3.09 -8.27 -3.12
N ASP A 52 -2.15 -8.27 -4.06
CA ASP A 52 -0.89 -7.56 -3.93
C ASP A 52 -1.10 -6.03 -3.95
N TYR A 53 -0.22 -5.25 -3.32
CA TYR A 53 -0.40 -3.80 -3.28
C TYR A 53 -0.29 -3.14 -4.66
N GLU A 54 -1.27 -2.30 -4.95
CA GLU A 54 -1.35 -1.43 -6.12
C GLU A 54 -1.64 -0.01 -5.67
N PHE A 55 -0.81 0.95 -6.09
CA PHE A 55 -0.91 2.33 -5.66
C PHE A 55 -1.46 3.21 -6.78
N TYR A 56 -2.42 4.05 -6.42
CA TYR A 56 -3.05 5.01 -7.32
C TYR A 56 -2.54 6.40 -7.01
N SER A 57 -2.40 7.23 -8.05
CA SER A 57 -2.09 8.64 -7.86
C SER A 57 -2.82 9.53 -8.86
N ALA A 58 -3.05 10.79 -8.48
CA ALA A 58 -3.61 11.82 -9.34
C ALA A 58 -2.75 13.10 -9.25
N PRO A 59 -2.69 13.94 -10.30
CA PRO A 59 -2.14 15.28 -10.19
C PRO A 59 -2.82 16.08 -9.05
N VAL A 60 -2.06 16.86 -8.29
CA VAL A 60 -2.62 17.69 -7.18
C VAL A 60 -3.62 18.74 -7.67
N ASP A 61 -3.51 19.14 -8.93
CA ASP A 61 -4.38 20.11 -9.61
C ASP A 61 -5.51 19.45 -10.42
N ASP A 62 -5.57 18.11 -10.48
CA ASP A 62 -6.61 17.34 -11.16
C ASP A 62 -6.89 16.01 -10.44
N LEU A 63 -7.63 16.08 -9.33
CA LEU A 63 -8.05 14.92 -8.54
C LEU A 63 -9.12 14.05 -9.22
N SER A 64 -9.49 14.35 -10.47
CA SER A 64 -10.40 13.52 -11.26
C SER A 64 -9.67 12.41 -12.06
N ASN A 65 -8.34 12.50 -12.17
CA ASN A 65 -7.53 11.66 -13.05
C ASN A 65 -6.56 10.76 -12.28
N TRP A 66 -7.12 9.76 -11.60
CA TRP A 66 -6.36 8.73 -10.88
C TRP A 66 -5.82 7.66 -11.83
N THR A 67 -4.56 7.31 -11.68
CA THR A 67 -3.86 6.30 -12.48
C THR A 67 -2.98 5.42 -11.61
N SER A 68 -2.82 4.16 -12.00
CA SER A 68 -1.91 3.19 -11.39
C SER A 68 -0.83 2.75 -12.38
N ARG A 69 0.33 2.35 -11.86
CA ARG A 69 1.42 1.69 -12.62
C ARG A 69 1.36 0.15 -12.53
N GLY A 70 0.30 -0.39 -11.95
CA GLY A 70 0.13 -1.81 -11.63
C GLY A 70 0.73 -2.18 -10.26
N ILE A 71 0.94 -3.48 -10.04
CA ILE A 71 1.39 -4.01 -8.76
C ILE A 71 2.78 -3.48 -8.36
N ASN A 72 2.83 -2.80 -7.21
CA ASN A 72 4.03 -2.16 -6.66
C ASN A 72 4.81 -3.10 -5.72
N TYR A 73 4.10 -3.94 -4.96
CA TYR A 73 4.69 -4.86 -3.99
C TYR A 73 3.87 -6.12 -3.84
N ARG A 74 4.53 -7.29 -3.87
CA ARG A 74 3.87 -8.59 -3.73
C ARG A 74 4.04 -9.19 -2.35
N ALA A 75 3.00 -9.80 -1.81
CA ALA A 75 3.04 -10.47 -0.51
C ALA A 75 4.15 -11.53 -0.44
N ALA A 76 4.36 -12.24 -1.56
CA ALA A 76 5.38 -13.29 -1.70
C ALA A 76 6.84 -12.79 -1.63
N GLN A 77 7.07 -11.47 -1.67
CA GLN A 77 8.41 -10.90 -1.44
C GLN A 77 8.79 -10.92 0.05
N ASP A 78 7.81 -11.00 0.96
CA ASP A 78 8.04 -11.06 2.40
C ASP A 78 8.30 -12.52 2.86
N PRO A 79 9.38 -12.80 3.62
CA PRO A 79 9.63 -14.14 4.16
C PRO A 79 8.48 -14.74 4.99
N GLN A 80 7.62 -13.89 5.56
CA GLN A 80 6.46 -14.31 6.35
C GLN A 80 5.35 -14.96 5.50
N TYR A 81 5.39 -14.76 4.19
CA TYR A 81 4.52 -15.46 3.25
C TYR A 81 4.62 -16.99 3.42
N ALA A 82 5.84 -17.52 3.56
CA ALA A 82 6.09 -18.94 3.78
C ALA A 82 5.56 -19.45 5.14
N LEU A 83 5.28 -18.55 6.08
CA LEU A 83 4.66 -18.85 7.37
C LEU A 83 3.13 -18.79 7.31
N GLY A 84 2.54 -18.59 6.14
CA GLY A 84 1.10 -18.47 5.94
C GLY A 84 0.54 -17.14 6.43
N ARG A 85 1.36 -16.07 6.46
CA ARG A 85 0.88 -14.68 6.48
C ARG A 85 0.99 -14.18 5.04
N THR A 86 -0.02 -14.40 4.21
CA THR A 86 0.00 -14.20 2.75
C THR A 86 -0.70 -12.94 2.28
N TYR A 87 -1.30 -12.16 3.17
CA TYR A 87 -2.09 -10.97 2.86
C TYR A 87 -1.47 -9.71 3.44
N LEU A 88 -1.65 -8.60 2.74
CA LEU A 88 -0.97 -7.33 2.95
C LEU A 88 -1.99 -6.30 3.48
N TYR A 89 -1.83 -5.88 4.74
CA TYR A 89 -2.78 -5.02 5.45
C TYR A 89 -2.20 -3.62 5.71
N ALA A 90 -3.08 -2.63 5.58
CA ALA A 90 -2.96 -1.23 6.02
C ALA A 90 -1.55 -0.65 5.84
N PRO A 91 -1.12 -0.40 4.59
CA PRO A 91 0.19 0.18 4.34
C PRO A 91 0.23 1.67 4.66
N ASP A 92 1.43 2.15 4.97
CA ASP A 92 1.78 3.58 4.91
C ASP A 92 3.15 3.73 4.24
N VAL A 93 3.36 4.85 3.55
CA VAL A 93 4.61 5.17 2.85
C VAL A 93 5.12 6.52 3.32
N VAL A 94 6.40 6.55 3.70
CA VAL A 94 7.11 7.80 4.02
C VAL A 94 8.36 7.96 3.16
N GLN A 95 8.67 9.20 2.80
CA GLN A 95 9.95 9.52 2.17
C GLN A 95 11.04 9.68 3.25
N GLY A 96 12.07 8.84 3.18
CA GLY A 96 13.24 8.93 4.04
C GLY A 96 14.11 10.15 3.72
N ARG A 97 15.01 10.47 4.65
CA ARG A 97 15.97 11.58 4.48
C ARG A 97 16.97 11.37 3.33
N ASP A 98 17.11 10.12 2.89
CA ASP A 98 17.92 9.74 1.73
C ASP A 98 17.16 9.87 0.40
N GLY A 99 15.91 10.32 0.44
CA GLY A 99 15.05 10.53 -0.73
C GLY A 99 14.29 9.29 -1.19
N ARG A 100 14.55 8.12 -0.59
CA ARG A 100 13.88 6.86 -0.92
C ARG A 100 12.55 6.73 -0.19
N PHE A 101 11.67 5.87 -0.69
CA PHE A 101 10.33 5.67 -0.17
C PHE A 101 10.25 4.35 0.58
N TYR A 102 9.76 4.40 1.82
CA TYR A 102 9.70 3.27 2.73
C TYR A 102 8.25 2.91 2.98
N LEU A 103 7.86 1.72 2.52
CA LEU A 103 6.55 1.13 2.70
C LEU A 103 6.55 0.31 4.00
N TYR A 104 5.72 0.70 4.94
CA TYR A 104 5.45 0.00 6.19
C TYR A 104 4.13 -0.74 6.06
N TYR A 105 4.07 -2.01 6.48
CA TYR A 105 2.87 -2.81 6.30
C TYR A 105 2.77 -3.97 7.29
N GLY A 106 1.52 -4.40 7.54
CA GLY A 106 1.20 -5.61 8.29
C GLY A 106 1.04 -6.82 7.36
N MET A 107 1.45 -8.00 7.84
CA MET A 107 1.13 -9.27 7.17
C MET A 107 0.03 -10.00 7.92
N ALA A 108 -0.91 -10.61 7.22
CA ALA A 108 -1.96 -11.45 7.81
C ALA A 108 -2.21 -12.68 6.95
N GLY A 109 -3.03 -13.60 7.43
CA GLY A 109 -3.50 -14.75 6.68
C GLY A 109 -5.02 -14.76 6.59
N GLU A 110 -5.54 -15.87 6.08
CA GLU A 110 -6.97 -16.13 5.89
C GLU A 110 -7.85 -15.63 7.04
N LYS A 111 -8.82 -14.76 6.71
CA LYS A 111 -9.80 -14.19 7.64
C LYS A 111 -9.14 -13.54 8.87
N GLY A 112 -8.05 -12.81 8.67
CA GLY A 112 -7.31 -12.10 9.71
C GLY A 112 -6.42 -12.99 10.59
N ARG A 113 -6.34 -14.30 10.32
CA ARG A 113 -5.48 -15.20 11.09
C ARG A 113 -4.03 -14.72 11.04
N LYS A 114 -3.32 -14.78 12.17
CA LYS A 114 -1.91 -14.33 12.28
C LYS A 114 -1.70 -12.83 11.98
N GLY A 115 -2.77 -12.03 11.90
CA GLY A 115 -2.68 -10.58 11.73
C GLY A 115 -2.15 -9.87 12.97
N TYR A 116 -2.60 -10.29 14.17
CA TYR A 116 -2.16 -9.76 15.46
C TYR A 116 -0.79 -10.29 15.96
N TRP A 117 -0.04 -10.99 15.10
CA TRP A 117 1.15 -11.72 15.52
C TRP A 117 2.31 -11.48 14.58
N GLY A 118 3.27 -10.65 15.02
CA GLY A 118 4.56 -10.47 14.36
C GLY A 118 4.88 -8.99 14.12
N PRO A 119 6.11 -8.70 13.66
CA PRO A 119 6.54 -7.33 13.49
C PRO A 119 5.90 -6.69 12.25
N LEU A 120 5.90 -5.36 12.22
CA LEU A 120 5.64 -4.59 11.00
C LEU A 120 6.80 -4.78 10.02
N SER A 121 6.47 -5.10 8.78
CA SER A 121 7.45 -5.27 7.71
C SER A 121 7.73 -3.93 7.03
N VAL A 122 8.90 -3.86 6.39
CA VAL A 122 9.35 -2.68 5.64
C VAL A 122 9.83 -3.12 4.26
N ALA A 123 9.40 -2.40 3.23
CA ALA A 123 9.92 -2.48 1.87
C ALA A 123 10.37 -1.10 1.40
N VAL A 124 11.19 -1.03 0.35
CA VAL A 124 11.79 0.24 -0.11
C VAL A 124 11.76 0.37 -1.63
N SER A 125 11.54 1.58 -2.12
CA SER A 125 11.64 1.95 -3.54
C SER A 125 12.32 3.32 -3.70
N ASP A 126 12.76 3.64 -4.91
CA ASP A 126 13.32 4.95 -5.25
C ASP A 126 12.24 5.95 -5.72
N GLU A 127 11.03 5.46 -5.99
CA GLU A 127 9.86 6.26 -6.40
C GLU A 127 8.64 5.90 -5.52
N PRO A 128 7.71 6.84 -5.26
CA PRO A 128 6.56 6.59 -4.39
C PRO A 128 5.62 5.48 -4.91
N ASP A 129 5.35 5.44 -6.21
CA ASP A 129 4.63 4.38 -6.92
C ASP A 129 5.58 3.50 -7.75
N GLY A 130 6.82 3.33 -7.28
CA GLY A 130 7.81 2.45 -7.88
C GLY A 130 7.59 0.97 -7.55
N ARG A 131 8.52 0.14 -8.01
CA ARG A 131 8.60 -1.26 -7.55
C ARG A 131 9.31 -1.30 -6.20
N TYR A 132 8.66 -1.86 -5.20
CA TYR A 132 9.22 -2.00 -3.87
C TYR A 132 9.94 -3.33 -3.71
N GLU A 133 11.00 -3.32 -2.91
CA GLU A 133 11.75 -4.51 -2.52
C GLU A 133 11.74 -4.68 -1.01
N TYR A 134 11.59 -5.92 -0.56
CA TYR A 134 11.62 -6.25 0.86
C TYR A 134 12.93 -5.76 1.51
N LEU A 135 12.81 -4.98 2.58
CA LEU A 135 13.94 -4.43 3.31
C LEU A 135 14.15 -5.15 4.65
N GLY A 136 13.07 -5.53 5.33
CA GLY A 136 13.15 -6.16 6.64
C GLY A 136 11.89 -5.97 7.47
N VAL A 137 12.10 -5.84 8.77
CA VAL A 137 11.05 -5.56 9.76
C VAL A 137 11.49 -4.40 10.64
N VAL A 138 10.53 -3.69 11.23
CA VAL A 138 10.81 -2.64 12.21
C VAL A 138 11.53 -3.26 13.42
N ARG A 139 12.56 -2.58 13.92
CA ARG A 139 13.41 -3.05 15.02
C ARG A 139 13.54 -2.01 16.13
N ASN A 140 13.65 -2.52 17.35
CA ASN A 140 14.11 -1.76 18.50
C ASN A 140 15.57 -1.30 18.32
N ALA A 141 16.01 -0.38 19.18
CA ALA A 141 17.39 0.10 19.20
C ALA A 141 18.42 -1.01 19.46
N ASP A 142 18.04 -2.07 20.18
CA ASP A 142 18.88 -3.24 20.43
C ASP A 142 18.91 -4.25 19.25
N GLY A 143 18.18 -3.96 18.16
CA GLY A 143 18.09 -4.77 16.96
C GLY A 143 17.04 -5.88 17.02
N THR A 144 16.35 -6.08 18.15
CA THR A 144 15.22 -7.03 18.23
C THR A 144 14.04 -6.54 17.39
N PRO A 145 13.20 -7.45 16.82
CA PRO A 145 11.99 -7.03 16.12
C PRO A 145 11.07 -6.23 17.04
N PHE A 146 10.55 -5.11 16.54
CA PHE A 146 9.57 -4.32 17.25
C PHE A 146 8.22 -5.05 17.23
N SER A 147 7.73 -5.41 18.42
CA SER A 147 6.48 -6.18 18.59
C SER A 147 5.54 -5.57 19.62
N GLU A 148 5.80 -4.34 20.06
CA GLU A 148 4.94 -3.61 20.98
C GLU A 148 3.95 -2.76 20.20
N TYR A 149 2.72 -2.60 20.71
CA TYR A 149 1.69 -1.76 20.07
C TYR A 149 1.52 -2.03 18.57
N VAL A 150 1.68 -3.29 18.14
CA VAL A 150 1.43 -3.68 16.76
C VAL A 150 -0.05 -3.49 16.52
N LEU A 151 -0.37 -2.35 15.92
CA LEU A 151 -1.71 -2.01 15.50
C LEU A 151 -2.11 -3.04 14.45
N PHE A 152 -3.25 -3.65 14.69
CA PHE A 152 -3.99 -4.37 13.68
C PHE A 152 -5.12 -3.44 13.25
N ASP A 153 -5.50 -3.51 11.98
CA ASP A 153 -6.66 -2.82 11.44
C ASP A 153 -7.97 -3.22 12.15
#